data_AF-A0A537B7Y5-F1
#
_entry.id   AF-A0A537B7Y5-F1
#
_cell.length_a   1.000
_cell.length_b   1.000
_cell.length_c   1.000
_cell.angle_alpha   90.00
_cell.angle_beta   90.00
_cell.angle_gamma   90.00
#
_symmetry.space_group_name_H-M   'P 1'
#
loop_
_entity.id
_entity.type
_entity.pdbx_description
1 polymer ?
#
loop_
_entity_poly.entity_id
_entity_poly.type
_entity_poly.pdbx_seq_one_letter_code
_entity_poly.pdbx_strand_id
1 'polypeptide(L)' 'FAELFEPTRGVAVLVVTFLALLELARELLIEITQSECFAPIYVKLGHAQPG' A
#
# COMPACT_ATOMS: atom_id res chain seq x y z
N PHE A 1 5.45 1.08 -4.06
CA PHE A 1 5.62 0.42 -2.74
C PHE A 1 6.92 0.79 -2.07
N ALA A 2 8.10 0.51 -2.63
CA ALA A 2 9.40 0.78 -1.99
C ALA A 2 9.61 2.25 -1.54
N GLU A 3 9.03 3.21 -2.26
CA GLU A 3 9.07 4.64 -1.90
C GLU A 3 8.21 5.01 -0.68
N LEU A 4 7.29 4.13 -0.27
CA LEU A 4 6.40 4.35 0.89
C LEU A 4 7.05 3.88 2.21
N PHE A 5 8.22 3.25 2.15
CA PHE A 5 8.90 2.68 3.31
C PHE A 5 10.34 3.21 3.38
N GLU A 6 10.81 3.43 4.60
CA GLU A 6 12.23 3.65 4.88
C GLU A 6 12.84 2.34 5.44
N PRO A 7 13.70 1.65 4.68
CA PRO A 7 14.26 0.35 5.09
C PRO A 7 15.01 0.39 6.42
N THR A 8 15.56 1.55 6.77
CA THR A 8 16.32 1.78 8.01
C THR A 8 15.46 1.75 9.27
N ARG A 9 14.13 1.85 9.17
CA ARG A 9 13.21 1.82 10.33
C ARG A 9 12.86 0.41 10.81
N GLY A 10 13.36 -0.63 10.14
CA GLY A 10 13.23 -2.02 10.56
C GLY A 10 11.86 -2.66 10.27
N VAL A 11 11.76 -3.95 10.58
CA VAL A 11 10.63 -4.82 10.18
C VAL A 11 9.30 -4.39 10.81
N ALA A 12 9.30 -3.93 12.06
CA ALA A 12 8.08 -3.54 12.76
C ALA A 12 7.35 -2.38 12.05
N VAL A 13 8.10 -1.36 11.62
CA VAL A 13 7.54 -0.22 10.87
C VAL A 13 7.05 -0.66 9.50
N LEU A 14 7.77 -1.56 8.83
CA LEU A 14 7.33 -2.13 7.55
C LEU A 14 5.98 -2.85 7.69
N VAL A 15 5.81 -3.68 8.71
CA VAL A 15 4.55 -4.41 8.93
C VAL A 15 3.39 -3.45 9.20
N VAL A 16 3.58 -2.45 10.06
CA VAL A 16 2.52 -1.47 10.38
C VAL A 16 2.14 -0.63 9.17
N THR A 17 3.11 -0.13 8.40
CA THR A 17 2.83 0.65 7.19
C THR A 17 2.16 -0.23 6.12
N PHE A 18 2.50 -1.52 6.03
CA PHE A 18 1.81 -2.44 5.14
C PHE A 18 0.35 -2.67 5.55
N LEU A 19 0.09 -2.89 6.85
CA LEU A 19 -1.27 -3.01 7.38
C LEU A 19 -2.10 -1.74 7.13
N ALA A 20 -1.50 -0.55 7.26
CA ALA A 20 -2.18 0.70 6.95
C ALA A 20 -2.59 0.80 5.47
N LEU A 21 -1.74 0.36 4.53
CA LEU A 21 -2.11 0.32 3.10
C LEU A 21 -3.24 -0.68 2.84
N LEU A 22 -3.23 -1.84 3.49
CA LEU A 22 -4.31 -2.83 3.37
C LEU A 22 -5.64 -2.28 3.90
N GLU A 23 -5.61 -1.51 4.99
CA GLU A 23 -6.78 -0.85 5.54
C GLU A 23 -7.35 0.21 4.59
N LEU A 24 -6.49 1.05 4.00
CA LEU A 24 -6.91 2.04 2.99
C LEU A 24 -7.52 1.38 1.76
N ALA A 25 -6.98 0.24 1.33
CA ALA A 25 -7.54 -0.54 0.23
C ALA A 25 -8.89 -1.15 0.59
N ARG A 26 -9.07 -1.61 1.84
CA ARG A 26 -10.34 -2.11 2.36
C ARG A 26 -11.44 -1.04 2.32
N GLU A 27 -11.09 0.21 2.61
CA GLU A 27 -12.00 1.36 2.54
C GLU A 27 -12.13 1.95 1.11
N LEU A 28 -11.60 1.27 0.09
CA LEU A 28 -11.63 1.68 -1.32
C LEU A 28 -10.98 3.05 -1.62
N LEU A 29 -10.14 3.54 -0.71
CA LEU A 29 -9.41 4.81 -0.87
C LEU A 29 -8.22 4.66 -1.81
N ILE A 30 -7.67 3.46 -1.94
CA ILE A 30 -6.57 3.12 -2.84
C ILE A 30 -6.80 1.76 -3.49
N GLU A 31 -6.21 1.57 -4.66
CA GLU A 31 -6.15 0.29 -5.35
C GLU A 31 -4.72 -0.26 -5.29
N ILE A 32 -4.60 -1.56 -4.99
CA ILE A 32 -3.32 -2.27 -4.89
C ILE A 32 -3.26 -3.33 -5.99
N THR A 33 -2.16 -3.36 -6.75
CA THR A 33 -1.91 -4.39 -7.78
C THR A 33 -0.54 -5.05 -7.55
N GLN A 34 -0.51 -6.37 -7.66
CA GLN A 34 0.70 -7.19 -7.65
C GLN A 34 0.52 -8.33 -8.66
N SER A 35 1.35 -8.36 -9.70
CA SER A 35 1.17 -9.30 -10.83
C SER A 35 1.52 -10.75 -10.47
N GLU A 36 2.50 -10.95 -9.59
CA GLU A 36 3.00 -12.25 -9.16
C GLU A 36 3.47 -12.18 -7.71
N CYS A 37 3.64 -13.33 -7.05
CA CYS A 37 4.12 -13.37 -5.67
C CYS A 37 5.52 -12.72 -5.57
N PHE A 38 5.72 -11.85 -4.59
CA PHE A 38 6.95 -11.04 -4.39
C PHE A 38 7.30 -10.05 -5.51
N ALA A 39 6.47 -9.93 -6.56
CA ALA A 39 6.61 -8.86 -7.53
C ALA A 39 6.34 -7.49 -6.89
N PRO A 40 6.80 -6.38 -7.50
CA PRO A 40 6.53 -5.04 -6.99
C PRO A 40 5.04 -4.79 -6.77
N ILE A 41 4.71 -4.16 -5.65
CA ILE A 41 3.37 -3.70 -5.33
C ILE A 41 3.19 -2.28 -5.89
N TYR A 42 2.14 -2.09 -6.69
CA TYR A 42 1.74 -0.78 -7.22
C TYR A 42 0.51 -0.29 -6.46
N VAL A 43 0.50 1.01 -6.16
CA VAL A 43 -0.58 1.67 -5.41
C VAL A 43 -1.09 2.83 -6.25
N LYS A 44 -2.41 2.93 -6.41
CA LYS A 44 -3.09 4.04 -7.09
C LYS A 44 -4.15 4.62 -6.17
N LEU A 45 -4.43 5.92 -6.30
CA LEU A 45 -5.57 6.54 -5.61
C LEU A 45 -6.87 5.94 -6.17
N GLY A 46 -7.77 5.57 -5.27
CA GLY A 46 -9.13 5.17 -5.63
C GLY A 46 -9.87 6.33 -6.28
N HIS A 47 -10.83 6.03 -7.15
CA HIS A 47 -11.69 7.04 -7.73
C HIS A 47 -12.60 7.62 -6.64
N ALA A 48 -12.19 8.72 -6.00
CA ALA A 48 -13.13 9.57 -5.31
C ALA A 48 -14.10 10.10 -6.38
N GLN A 49 -15.34 9.61 -6.41
CA GLN A 49 -16.38 10.33 -7.14
C GLN A 49 -16.39 11.77 -6.58
N PRO A 50 -16.14 12.80 -7.41
CA PRO A 50 -16.40 14.16 -6.98
C PRO A 50 -17.91 14.25 -6.78
N GLY A 51 -18.34 14.32 -5.52
CA GLY A 51 -19.72 14.64 -5.17
C GLY A 51 -20.08 16.07 -5.55
#